data_AF-A0A5C7QI00-F1
#
_entry.id   AF-A0A5C7QI00-F1
#
_cell.length_a   1.000
_cell.length_b   1.000
_cell.length_c   1.000
_cell.angle_alpha   90.00
_cell.angle_beta   90.00
_cell.angle_gamma   90.00
#
_symmetry.space_group_name_H-M   'P 1'
#
loop_
_entity.id
_entity.type
_entity.pdbx_description
1 polymer ?
#
loop_
_entity_poly.entity_id
_entity_poly.type
_entity_poly.pdbx_seq_one_letter_code
_entity_poly.pdbx_strand_id
1 'polypeptide(L)'
;MSSIIPFNQESNLPAWLQERADSVKELNKDIVTGAVFPSLSIKGKRFAVNRDGVKTVLMKPGVEDEVAQHIGVVVQRANMKSKVFYAKRFTEGESDGQQPDCFSMDGVTPSPNASNPQHKKCALCLHNQFGTAVTDNGEHGKGKACADSARLAVSTPDRLDDPMLLRVPPASLKNLREAVKIINQRKIPYNSVLMKIGFDHEAASPKLTFRPVGLLSEADYTEIAENHYDSELVRAIVGVDEDAAAEPKAPESEADELDAALAAREATNKAKAATEAPAPAPKPAAKTAAKAAPATAKPKPVTDDDLADLVPQAAAPAPAPAPKPAPRTSSPVQVDMSDIDSLLGNPDD
;
A
#
# COMPACT_ATOMS: atom_id res chain seq x y z
N MET A 1 -26.49 13.59 49.73
CA MET A 1 -25.44 12.57 49.84
C MET A 1 -25.33 11.91 48.48
N SER A 2 -24.22 12.11 47.76
CA SER A 2 -24.06 11.56 46.41
C SER A 2 -23.82 10.05 46.52
N SER A 3 -24.80 9.27 46.05
CA SER A 3 -24.72 7.81 45.96
C SER A 3 -23.81 7.40 44.81
N ILE A 4 -22.51 7.68 44.95
CA ILE A 4 -21.49 7.22 44.00
C ILE A 4 -21.11 5.80 44.40
N ILE A 5 -21.40 4.85 43.52
CA ILE A 5 -20.98 3.46 43.70
C ILE A 5 -19.49 3.37 43.33
N PRO A 6 -18.60 2.86 44.20
CA PRO A 6 -17.18 2.74 43.90
C PRO A 6 -16.93 1.71 42.79
N PHE A 7 -16.06 2.06 41.84
CA PHE A 7 -15.77 1.26 40.63
C PHE A 7 -15.23 -0.17 40.92
N ASN A 8 -14.54 -0.36 42.03
CA ASN A 8 -13.82 -1.60 42.36
C ASN A 8 -14.59 -2.56 43.29
N GLN A 9 -15.91 -2.43 43.45
CA GLN A 9 -16.67 -3.40 44.23
C GLN A 9 -16.99 -4.63 43.37
N GLU A 10 -16.48 -5.80 43.77
CA GLU A 10 -16.59 -7.10 43.07
C GLU A 10 -18.03 -7.63 42.93
N SER A 11 -19.04 -6.92 43.43
CA SER A 11 -20.44 -7.29 43.35
C SER A 11 -21.11 -6.60 42.16
N ASN A 12 -21.43 -7.39 41.13
CA ASN A 12 -22.40 -7.17 40.05
C ASN A 12 -22.87 -5.72 39.83
N LEU A 13 -22.51 -5.17 38.65
CA LEU A 13 -23.00 -3.88 38.15
C LEU A 13 -24.50 -3.68 38.46
N PRO A 14 -24.96 -2.47 38.82
CA PRO A 14 -26.38 -2.21 39.03
C PRO A 14 -27.24 -2.73 37.87
N ALA A 15 -28.42 -3.29 38.17
CA ALA A 15 -29.30 -3.92 37.17
C ALA A 15 -29.56 -3.03 35.94
N TRP A 16 -29.73 -1.72 36.14
CA TRP A 16 -29.94 -0.76 35.05
C TRP A 16 -28.74 -0.57 34.10
N LEU A 17 -27.50 -0.88 34.54
CA LEU A 17 -26.31 -0.93 33.69
C LEU A 17 -26.17 -2.28 33.00
N GLN A 18 -26.57 -3.37 33.68
CA GLN A 18 -26.55 -4.71 33.09
C GLN A 18 -27.52 -4.85 31.92
N GLU A 19 -28.72 -4.27 32.03
CA GLU A 19 -29.74 -4.20 30.98
C GLU A 19 -29.30 -3.34 29.78
N ARG A 20 -28.21 -2.57 29.91
CA ARG A 20 -27.70 -1.63 28.91
C ARG A 20 -26.35 -2.05 28.34
N ALA A 21 -25.93 -3.31 28.55
CA ALA A 21 -24.61 -3.80 28.16
C ALA A 21 -24.24 -3.50 26.69
N ASP A 22 -25.19 -3.60 25.76
CA ASP A 22 -24.96 -3.32 24.34
C ASP A 22 -24.78 -1.81 24.08
N SER A 23 -25.63 -0.97 24.67
CA SER A 23 -25.48 0.48 24.59
C SER A 23 -24.23 1.00 25.32
N VAL A 24 -23.75 0.31 26.36
CA VAL A 24 -22.50 0.66 27.05
C VAL A 24 -21.29 0.40 26.16
N LYS A 25 -21.31 -0.65 25.33
CA LYS A 25 -20.23 -0.88 24.35
C LYS A 25 -20.18 0.27 23.34
N GLU A 26 -21.32 0.68 22.79
CA GLU A 26 -21.38 1.80 21.83
C GLU A 26 -21.00 3.13 22.48
N LEU A 27 -21.54 3.47 23.65
CA LEU A 27 -21.23 4.72 24.35
C LEU A 27 -19.77 4.80 24.83
N ASN A 28 -19.15 3.67 25.19
CA ASN A 28 -17.74 3.67 25.56
C ASN A 28 -16.84 3.75 24.32
N LYS A 29 -17.28 3.32 23.14
CA LYS A 29 -16.55 3.57 21.89
C LYS A 29 -16.37 5.08 21.69
N ASP A 30 -17.39 5.90 21.92
CA ASP A 30 -17.31 7.37 21.76
C ASP A 30 -16.11 8.02 22.50
N ILE A 31 -15.69 7.43 23.63
CA ILE A 31 -14.57 7.93 24.44
C ILE A 31 -13.25 7.23 24.08
N VAL A 32 -13.28 5.95 23.72
CA VAL A 32 -12.09 5.12 23.47
C VAL A 32 -11.57 5.27 22.03
N THR A 33 -12.45 5.48 21.05
CA THR A 33 -12.05 5.73 19.66
C THR A 33 -11.73 7.21 19.47
N GLY A 34 -10.48 7.61 19.71
CA GLY A 34 -9.88 8.57 18.79
C GLY A 34 -10.02 7.97 17.40
N ALA A 35 -10.55 8.69 16.41
CA ALA A 35 -10.97 8.13 15.12
C ALA A 35 -9.88 7.25 14.45
N VAL A 36 -9.92 5.94 14.74
CA VAL A 36 -9.09 4.91 14.11
C VAL A 36 -10.06 4.07 13.30
N PHE A 37 -10.23 4.42 12.04
CA PHE A 37 -10.89 3.52 11.10
C PHE A 37 -10.04 2.25 10.91
N PRO A 38 -10.67 1.10 10.62
CA PRO A 38 -9.94 -0.11 10.27
C PRO A 38 -8.96 0.12 9.11
N SER A 39 -7.83 -0.59 9.11
CA SER A 39 -6.85 -0.50 8.03
C SER A 39 -6.40 -1.86 7.54
N LEU A 40 -6.24 -1.98 6.22
CA LEU A 40 -5.75 -3.17 5.56
C LEU A 40 -4.23 -3.07 5.40
N SER A 41 -3.51 -3.86 6.20
CA SER A 41 -2.07 -4.01 6.15
C SER A 41 -1.65 -5.00 5.06
N ILE A 42 -0.54 -4.68 4.38
CA ILE A 42 0.07 -5.50 3.31
C ILE A 42 1.49 -5.96 3.67
N LYS A 43 1.86 -5.87 4.96
CA LYS A 43 3.21 -6.18 5.44
C LYS A 43 3.53 -7.66 5.19
N GLY A 44 4.73 -7.94 4.69
CA GLY A 44 5.20 -9.30 4.43
C GLY A 44 4.50 -9.99 3.24
N LYS A 45 3.88 -9.22 2.34
CA LYS A 45 3.05 -9.75 1.22
C LYS A 45 1.87 -10.60 1.72
N ARG A 46 1.29 -10.21 2.86
CA ARG A 46 0.11 -10.83 3.47
C ARG A 46 -0.92 -9.76 3.75
N PHE A 47 -2.18 -10.05 3.50
CA PHE A 47 -3.27 -9.16 3.89
C PHE A 47 -3.59 -9.38 5.37
N ALA A 48 -3.68 -8.30 6.13
CA ALA A 48 -4.13 -8.34 7.51
C ALA A 48 -4.99 -7.13 7.83
N VAL A 49 -6.14 -7.35 8.43
CA VAL A 49 -7.03 -6.28 8.87
C VAL A 49 -6.58 -5.85 10.27
N ASN A 50 -6.36 -4.55 10.45
CA ASN A 50 -6.07 -3.94 11.73
C ASN A 50 -7.31 -3.18 12.19
N ARG A 51 -7.96 -3.65 13.26
CA ARG A 51 -9.08 -2.98 13.95
C ARG A 51 -8.64 -2.67 15.37
N ASP A 52 -8.65 -1.39 15.73
CA ASP A 52 -8.34 -0.93 17.10
C ASP A 52 -6.99 -1.46 17.66
N GLY A 53 -6.00 -1.63 16.79
CA GLY A 53 -4.68 -2.17 17.14
C GLY A 53 -4.58 -3.70 17.12
N VAL A 54 -5.69 -4.42 16.93
CA VAL A 54 -5.73 -5.87 16.76
C VAL A 54 -5.56 -6.21 15.28
N LYS A 55 -4.44 -6.88 14.96
CA LYS A 55 -4.09 -7.27 13.60
C LYS A 55 -4.46 -8.74 13.34
N THR A 56 -5.45 -8.96 12.49
CA THR A 56 -5.91 -10.29 12.07
C THR A 56 -5.45 -10.57 10.64
N VAL A 57 -4.65 -11.63 10.45
CA VAL A 57 -4.18 -12.05 9.13
C VAL A 57 -5.31 -12.75 8.38
N LEU A 58 -5.53 -12.38 7.12
CA LEU A 58 -6.53 -13.02 6.28
C LEU A 58 -6.01 -14.37 5.78
N MET A 59 -6.68 -15.43 6.20
CA MET A 59 -6.44 -16.80 5.71
C MET A 59 -7.34 -17.11 4.51
N LYS A 60 -6.99 -18.14 3.75
CA LYS A 60 -7.77 -18.64 2.62
C LYS A 60 -8.93 -19.51 3.13
N PRO A 61 -10.11 -19.45 2.52
CA PRO A 61 -11.27 -20.20 3.00
C PRO A 61 -11.08 -21.68 2.62
N GLY A 62 -11.44 -22.58 3.53
CA GLY A 62 -11.39 -24.03 3.30
C GLY A 62 -10.00 -24.67 3.29
N VAL A 63 -8.92 -23.93 3.58
CA VAL A 63 -7.57 -24.49 3.78
C VAL A 63 -6.95 -23.90 5.03
N GLU A 64 -6.80 -24.75 6.05
CA GLU A 64 -6.15 -24.39 7.32
C GLU A 64 -4.69 -23.96 7.06
N ASP A 65 -4.23 -22.90 7.74
CA ASP A 65 -2.87 -22.34 7.68
C ASP A 65 -2.38 -21.74 6.35
N GLU A 66 -3.23 -21.59 5.32
CA GLU A 66 -2.86 -20.85 4.10
C GLU A 66 -3.27 -19.37 4.15
N VAL A 67 -2.34 -18.46 3.87
CA VAL A 67 -2.61 -17.02 3.79
C VAL A 67 -3.29 -16.67 2.46
N ALA A 68 -4.30 -15.78 2.51
CA ALA A 68 -4.96 -15.27 1.32
C ALA A 68 -3.96 -14.54 0.39
N GLN A 69 -3.74 -15.10 -0.80
CA GLN A 69 -2.86 -14.51 -1.82
C GLN A 69 -3.52 -13.32 -2.55
N HIS A 70 -4.84 -13.27 -2.49
CA HIS A 70 -5.65 -12.23 -3.09
C HIS A 70 -6.94 -12.02 -2.30
N ILE A 71 -7.50 -10.82 -2.39
CA ILE A 71 -8.79 -10.46 -1.79
C ILE A 71 -9.69 -9.81 -2.83
N GLY A 72 -11.00 -10.01 -2.71
CA GLY A 72 -12.01 -9.28 -3.48
C GLY A 72 -12.48 -8.08 -2.66
N VAL A 73 -12.36 -6.87 -3.22
CA VAL A 73 -12.81 -5.65 -2.55
C VAL A 73 -13.54 -4.73 -3.50
N VAL A 74 -14.38 -3.87 -2.93
CA VAL A 74 -15.00 -2.75 -3.61
C VAL A 74 -14.26 -1.48 -3.21
N VAL A 75 -13.83 -0.67 -4.18
CA VAL A 75 -13.22 0.63 -3.91
C VAL A 75 -14.32 1.68 -3.88
N GLN A 76 -14.73 2.10 -2.69
CA GLN A 76 -15.78 3.10 -2.53
C GLN A 76 -15.30 4.49 -2.95
N ARG A 77 -14.10 4.88 -2.51
CA ARG A 77 -13.48 6.17 -2.84
C ARG A 77 -11.96 6.07 -2.86
N ALA A 78 -11.33 6.90 -3.68
CA ALA A 78 -9.88 6.94 -3.83
C ALA A 78 -9.33 8.37 -3.72
N ASN A 79 -8.25 8.54 -2.96
CA ASN A 79 -7.39 9.72 -3.00
C ASN A 79 -5.98 9.33 -3.45
N MET A 80 -5.57 9.83 -4.62
CA MET A 80 -4.27 9.53 -5.26
C MET A 80 -3.18 10.57 -4.96
N LYS A 81 -3.48 11.60 -4.15
CA LYS A 81 -2.59 12.75 -3.92
C LYS A 81 -1.77 12.64 -2.63
N SER A 82 -1.99 11.59 -1.83
CA SER A 82 -1.37 11.46 -0.53
C SER A 82 0.15 11.28 -0.63
N LYS A 83 0.89 12.01 0.23
CA LYS A 83 2.34 11.94 0.34
C LYS A 83 2.74 11.61 1.76
N VAL A 84 3.81 10.82 1.90
CA VAL A 84 4.30 10.36 3.20
C VAL A 84 5.83 10.40 3.20
N PHE A 85 6.42 10.97 4.23
CA PHE A 85 7.86 11.02 4.45
C PHE A 85 8.20 10.54 5.87
N TYR A 86 9.21 9.67 5.93
CA TYR A 86 9.83 9.22 7.16
C TYR A 86 11.29 9.69 7.14
N ALA A 87 11.70 10.40 8.19
CA ALA A 87 13.08 10.84 8.40
C ALA A 87 13.97 9.66 8.80
N LYS A 88 13.40 8.71 9.56
CA LYS A 88 14.05 7.46 9.92
C LYS A 88 13.86 6.40 8.84
N ARG A 89 14.88 5.57 8.66
CA ARG A 89 14.79 4.40 7.78
C ARG A 89 13.85 3.36 8.38
N PHE A 90 13.24 2.58 7.51
CA PHE A 90 12.42 1.45 7.93
C PHE A 90 13.31 0.39 8.58
N THR A 91 13.05 0.09 9.85
CA THR A 91 13.64 -1.03 10.59
C THR A 91 12.53 -1.99 10.97
N GLU A 92 12.72 -3.27 10.62
CA GLU A 92 11.71 -4.29 10.88
C GLU A 92 11.46 -4.43 12.38
N GLY A 93 10.20 -4.28 12.80
CA GLY A 93 9.77 -4.35 14.21
C GLY A 93 9.71 -2.99 14.90
N GLU A 94 10.66 -2.09 14.66
CA GLU A 94 10.69 -0.76 15.29
C GLU A 94 9.87 0.29 14.53
N SER A 95 9.82 0.19 13.20
CA SER A 95 9.04 1.10 12.35
C SER A 95 7.55 0.72 12.28
N ASP A 96 7.14 -0.35 12.96
CA ASP A 96 5.74 -0.79 12.99
C ASP A 96 4.90 0.21 13.79
N GLY A 97 3.90 0.81 13.14
CA GLY A 97 3.01 1.78 13.77
C GLY A 97 3.61 3.17 13.97
N GLN A 98 4.84 3.43 13.52
CA GLN A 98 5.39 4.78 13.55
C GLN A 98 4.61 5.70 12.60
N GLN A 99 4.16 6.82 13.15
CA GLN A 99 3.59 7.89 12.35
C GLN A 99 4.70 8.53 11.50
N PRO A 100 4.41 8.91 10.25
CA PRO A 100 5.37 9.66 9.44
C PRO A 100 5.71 11.00 10.06
N ASP A 101 6.97 11.41 9.90
CA ASP A 101 7.46 12.74 10.26
C ASP A 101 6.70 13.84 9.51
N CYS A 102 6.41 13.60 8.23
CA CYS A 102 5.63 14.52 7.42
C CYS A 102 4.69 13.76 6.49
N PHE A 103 3.45 14.23 6.37
CA PHE A 103 2.48 13.69 5.42
C PHE A 103 1.59 14.81 4.88
N SER A 104 0.92 14.52 3.77
CA SER A 104 0.00 15.43 3.09
C SER A 104 -1.11 14.60 2.46
N MET A 105 -2.35 15.10 2.51
CA MET A 105 -3.51 14.44 1.91
C MET A 105 -3.90 15.06 0.56
N ASP A 106 -3.63 16.37 0.40
CA ASP A 106 -3.87 17.16 -0.81
C ASP A 106 -2.74 17.04 -1.86
N GLY A 107 -1.54 16.62 -1.42
CA GLY A 107 -0.32 16.63 -2.21
C GLY A 107 0.30 18.02 -2.42
N VAL A 108 -0.26 19.07 -1.82
CA VAL A 108 0.12 20.48 -2.00
C VAL A 108 0.81 21.03 -0.77
N THR A 109 0.28 20.79 0.43
CA THR A 109 0.85 21.26 1.71
C THR A 109 0.94 20.11 2.72
N PRO A 110 1.91 20.12 3.65
CA PRO A 110 1.89 19.17 4.76
C PRO A 110 0.61 19.32 5.60
N SER A 111 0.07 18.21 6.07
CA SER A 111 -1.02 18.23 7.04
C SER A 111 -0.61 19.03 8.28
N PRO A 112 -1.52 19.82 8.87
CA PRO A 112 -1.30 20.46 10.17
C PRO A 112 -0.97 19.47 11.29
N ASN A 113 -1.39 18.22 11.15
CA ASN A 113 -1.17 17.13 12.11
C ASN A 113 0.18 16.40 11.89
N ALA A 114 1.01 16.84 10.93
CA ALA A 114 2.35 16.32 10.75
C ALA A 114 3.27 16.74 11.91
N SER A 115 3.97 15.78 12.49
CA SER A 115 4.85 16.00 13.65
C SER A 115 6.08 16.86 13.31
N ASN A 116 6.58 16.75 12.08
CA ASN A 116 7.73 17.49 11.57
C ASN A 116 7.55 17.85 10.08
N PRO A 117 6.77 18.90 9.76
CA PRO A 117 6.57 19.36 8.39
C PRO A 117 7.90 19.74 7.71
N GLN A 118 8.21 19.12 6.57
CA GLN A 118 9.50 19.32 5.91
C GLN A 118 9.59 20.61 5.06
N HIS A 119 8.46 21.11 4.57
CA HIS A 119 8.41 22.31 3.74
C HIS A 119 6.99 22.87 3.65
N LYS A 120 6.79 24.18 3.46
CA LYS A 120 5.44 24.79 3.34
C LYS A 120 4.63 24.24 2.16
N LYS A 121 5.29 24.03 1.03
CA LYS A 121 4.70 23.45 -0.20
C LYS A 121 5.37 22.13 -0.56
N CYS A 122 4.60 21.06 -0.67
CA CYS A 122 5.03 19.72 -1.06
C CYS A 122 5.75 19.74 -2.41
N ALA A 123 5.25 20.55 -3.35
CA ALA A 123 5.87 20.74 -4.66
C ALA A 123 7.34 21.14 -4.53
N LEU A 124 7.68 22.05 -3.62
CA LEU A 124 9.03 22.63 -3.45
C LEU A 124 9.93 21.85 -2.48
N CYS A 125 9.39 20.87 -1.77
CA CYS A 125 10.14 20.06 -0.82
C CYS A 125 11.34 19.35 -1.48
N LEU A 126 12.49 19.33 -0.80
CA LEU A 126 13.68 18.60 -1.25
C LEU A 126 13.41 17.10 -1.31
N HIS A 127 12.66 16.56 -0.35
CA HIS A 127 12.32 15.13 -0.29
C HIS A 127 11.33 14.68 -1.37
N ASN A 128 10.64 15.60 -2.06
CA ASN A 128 9.74 15.30 -3.18
C ASN A 128 10.46 15.36 -4.55
N GLN A 129 11.79 15.20 -4.57
CA GLN A 129 12.59 15.14 -5.79
C GLN A 129 13.01 13.71 -6.11
N PHE A 130 13.04 13.35 -7.40
CA PHE A 130 13.60 12.06 -7.83
C PHE A 130 15.10 11.99 -7.50
N GLY A 131 15.56 10.81 -7.10
CA GLY A 131 16.94 10.59 -6.63
C GLY A 131 17.15 10.85 -5.14
N THR A 132 16.12 11.27 -4.40
CA THR A 132 16.22 11.50 -2.95
C THR A 132 15.86 10.30 -2.10
N ALA A 133 15.21 9.28 -2.68
CA ALA A 133 14.95 8.04 -1.97
C ALA A 133 16.26 7.45 -1.45
N VAL A 134 16.19 6.85 -0.27
CA VAL A 134 17.29 6.10 0.33
C VAL A 134 16.81 4.68 0.50
N THR A 135 17.56 3.72 -0.03
CA THR A 135 17.26 2.30 0.13
C THR A 135 17.58 1.85 1.56
N ASP A 136 17.12 0.66 1.94
CA ASP A 136 17.40 0.09 3.26
C ASP A 136 18.90 -0.06 3.52
N ASN A 137 19.69 -0.26 2.46
CA ASN A 137 21.15 -0.35 2.49
C ASN A 137 21.85 1.03 2.58
N GLY A 138 21.09 2.12 2.63
CA GLY A 138 21.62 3.47 2.72
C GLY A 138 22.05 4.11 1.40
N GLU A 139 21.83 3.44 0.27
CA GLU A 139 22.17 3.95 -1.06
C GLU A 139 21.07 4.88 -1.61
N HIS A 140 21.45 5.82 -2.46
CA HIS A 140 20.49 6.70 -3.13
C HIS A 140 19.71 5.92 -4.20
N GLY A 141 18.41 5.75 -3.95
CA GLY A 141 17.47 5.18 -4.90
C GLY A 141 17.00 6.21 -5.94
N LYS A 142 16.55 5.73 -7.10
CA LYS A 142 15.99 6.58 -8.18
C LYS A 142 14.64 7.23 -7.82
N GLY A 143 14.01 6.80 -6.73
CA GLY A 143 12.72 7.29 -6.26
C GLY A 143 12.80 8.62 -5.50
N LYS A 144 11.68 9.00 -4.88
CA LYS A 144 11.57 10.15 -3.99
C LYS A 144 11.59 9.68 -2.53
N ALA A 145 12.20 10.44 -1.63
CA ALA A 145 12.13 10.14 -0.20
C ALA A 145 10.73 10.37 0.36
N CYS A 146 10.05 11.41 -0.11
CA CYS A 146 8.63 11.64 0.14
C CYS A 146 7.84 10.76 -0.85
N ALA A 147 7.36 9.64 -0.35
CA ALA A 147 6.68 8.61 -1.12
C ALA A 147 5.26 9.06 -1.51
N ASP A 148 4.94 8.95 -2.80
CA ASP A 148 3.58 9.10 -3.31
C ASP A 148 2.78 7.84 -2.97
N SER A 149 1.63 7.98 -2.31
CA SER A 149 0.75 6.86 -1.96
C SER A 149 -0.69 7.19 -2.33
N ALA A 150 -1.50 6.16 -2.57
CA ALA A 150 -2.93 6.32 -2.68
C ALA A 150 -3.62 5.79 -1.42
N ARG A 151 -4.65 6.49 -0.98
CA ARG A 151 -5.55 6.06 0.08
C ARG A 151 -6.85 5.62 -0.56
N LEU A 152 -7.22 4.36 -0.37
CA LEU A 152 -8.47 3.80 -0.86
C LEU A 152 -9.34 3.47 0.36
N ALA A 153 -10.59 3.92 0.33
CA ALA A 153 -11.64 3.35 1.18
C ALA A 153 -12.15 2.09 0.47
N VAL A 154 -11.89 0.94 1.08
CA VAL A 154 -12.24 -0.37 0.52
C VAL A 154 -13.12 -1.15 1.47
N SER A 155 -14.12 -1.82 0.93
CA SER A 155 -15.03 -2.70 1.68
C SER A 155 -15.07 -4.07 1.04
N THR A 156 -15.51 -5.06 1.81
CA THR A 156 -15.80 -6.39 1.27
C THR A 156 -17.14 -6.33 0.53
N PRO A 157 -17.38 -7.20 -0.47
CA PRO A 157 -18.67 -7.24 -1.14
C PRO A 157 -19.84 -7.51 -0.18
N ASP A 158 -19.59 -8.26 0.91
CA ASP A 158 -20.61 -8.64 1.87
C ASP A 158 -20.87 -7.61 2.97
N ARG A 159 -19.96 -6.64 3.16
CA ARG A 159 -20.05 -5.60 4.21
C ARG A 159 -19.60 -4.25 3.66
N LEU A 160 -20.50 -3.58 2.96
CA LEU A 160 -20.25 -2.25 2.39
C LEU A 160 -20.21 -1.16 3.47
N ASP A 161 -20.85 -1.40 4.61
CA ASP A 161 -20.93 -0.52 5.78
C ASP A 161 -19.65 -0.45 6.63
N ASP A 162 -18.68 -1.34 6.42
CA ASP A 162 -17.39 -1.38 7.13
C ASP A 162 -16.21 -1.01 6.19
N PRO A 163 -16.06 0.27 5.80
CA PRO A 163 -14.95 0.69 4.95
C PRO A 163 -13.63 0.72 5.72
N MET A 164 -12.60 0.18 5.08
CA MET A 164 -11.24 0.08 5.61
C MET A 164 -10.27 0.91 4.77
N LEU A 165 -9.24 1.46 5.41
CA LEU A 165 -8.15 2.12 4.69
C LEU A 165 -7.20 1.09 4.06
N LEU A 166 -7.08 1.09 2.74
CA LEU A 166 -5.96 0.48 2.04
C LEU A 166 -5.00 1.57 1.53
N ARG A 167 -3.77 1.58 2.07
CA ARG A 167 -2.69 2.43 1.55
C ARG A 167 -1.94 1.69 0.44
N VAL A 168 -2.00 2.24 -0.77
CA VAL A 168 -1.34 1.70 -1.96
C VAL A 168 0.08 2.27 -2.08
N PRO A 169 1.12 1.42 -2.08
CA PRO A 169 2.51 1.88 -2.22
C PRO A 169 2.83 2.49 -3.58
N PRO A 170 3.89 3.32 -3.69
CA PRO A 170 4.31 3.95 -4.95
C PRO A 170 4.47 2.98 -6.12
N ALA A 171 5.06 1.81 -5.86
CA ALA A 171 5.32 0.77 -6.86
C ALA A 171 4.03 0.18 -7.48
N SER A 172 2.90 0.33 -6.80
CA SER A 172 1.61 -0.24 -7.16
C SER A 172 0.66 0.78 -7.80
N LEU A 173 0.98 2.07 -7.73
CA LEU A 173 0.12 3.15 -8.26
C LEU A 173 -0.08 3.04 -9.77
N LYS A 174 0.92 2.54 -10.50
CA LYS A 174 0.80 2.30 -11.94
C LYS A 174 -0.24 1.21 -12.23
N ASN A 175 -0.18 0.08 -11.52
CA ASN A 175 -1.11 -1.03 -11.67
C ASN A 175 -2.55 -0.60 -11.38
N LEU A 176 -2.77 0.22 -10.35
CA LEU A 176 -4.09 0.76 -10.04
C LEU A 176 -4.63 1.65 -11.17
N ARG A 177 -3.81 2.56 -11.71
CA ARG A 177 -4.23 3.42 -12.85
C ARG A 177 -4.55 2.61 -14.10
N GLU A 178 -3.78 1.54 -14.36
CA GLU A 178 -4.05 0.64 -15.49
C GLU A 178 -5.37 -0.11 -15.32
N ALA A 179 -5.66 -0.62 -14.12
CA ALA A 179 -6.96 -1.23 -13.82
C ALA A 179 -8.12 -0.25 -14.03
N VAL A 180 -8.01 0.99 -13.51
CA VAL A 180 -9.03 2.03 -13.71
C VAL A 180 -9.16 2.44 -15.18
N LYS A 181 -8.07 2.43 -15.95
CA LYS A 181 -8.12 2.70 -17.40
C LYS A 181 -8.95 1.64 -18.14
N ILE A 182 -8.81 0.36 -17.78
CA ILE A 182 -9.61 -0.73 -18.35
C ILE A 182 -11.10 -0.57 -18.00
N ILE A 183 -11.38 -0.19 -16.76
CA ILE A 183 -12.75 0.12 -16.30
C ILE A 183 -13.34 1.29 -17.11
N ASN A 184 -12.56 2.36 -17.29
CA ASN A 184 -13.00 3.56 -18.02
C ASN A 184 -13.26 3.28 -19.52
N GLN A 185 -12.55 2.33 -20.13
CA GLN A 185 -12.86 1.87 -21.51
C GLN A 185 -14.27 1.28 -21.64
N ARG A 186 -14.79 0.70 -20.55
CA ARG A 186 -16.18 0.20 -20.46
C ARG A 186 -17.18 1.28 -20.06
N LYS A 187 -16.73 2.52 -19.83
CA LYS A 187 -17.56 3.69 -19.44
C LYS A 187 -18.39 3.47 -18.16
N ILE A 188 -17.86 2.66 -17.25
CA ILE A 188 -18.45 2.42 -15.93
C ILE A 188 -17.58 3.09 -14.85
N PRO A 189 -18.17 3.48 -13.71
CA PRO A 189 -17.40 4.06 -12.62
C PRO A 189 -16.62 2.95 -11.88
N TYR A 190 -15.52 3.32 -11.20
CA TYR A 190 -14.68 2.33 -10.52
C TYR A 190 -15.31 1.74 -9.25
N ASN A 191 -16.25 2.47 -8.64
CA ASN A 191 -16.94 2.07 -7.42
C ASN A 191 -18.10 1.08 -7.67
N SER A 192 -18.42 0.76 -8.93
CA SER A 192 -19.36 -0.32 -9.28
C SER A 192 -18.67 -1.66 -9.58
N VAL A 193 -17.35 -1.72 -9.42
CA VAL A 193 -16.52 -2.87 -9.84
C VAL A 193 -15.98 -3.61 -8.63
N LEU A 194 -16.18 -4.93 -8.61
CA LEU A 194 -15.46 -5.81 -7.71
C LEU A 194 -14.01 -5.96 -8.21
N MET A 195 -13.06 -5.54 -7.37
CA MET A 195 -11.64 -5.51 -7.69
C MET A 195 -10.90 -6.57 -6.89
N LYS A 196 -10.24 -7.49 -7.60
CA LYS A 196 -9.34 -8.47 -7.01
C LYS A 196 -7.96 -7.87 -6.83
N ILE A 197 -7.52 -7.77 -5.59
CA ILE A 197 -6.20 -7.27 -5.21
C ILE A 197 -5.32 -8.44 -4.81
N GLY A 198 -4.10 -8.50 -5.33
CA GLY A 198 -3.11 -9.52 -4.97
C GLY A 198 -1.69 -8.96 -4.96
N PHE A 199 -0.70 -9.82 -4.79
CA PHE A 199 0.72 -9.44 -4.79
C PHE A 199 1.45 -9.85 -6.07
N ASP A 200 2.41 -9.03 -6.48
CA ASP A 200 3.45 -9.41 -7.43
C ASP A 200 4.58 -10.11 -6.64
N HIS A 201 4.65 -11.43 -6.75
CA HIS A 201 5.59 -12.24 -5.97
C HIS A 201 7.05 -12.05 -6.38
N GLU A 202 7.30 -11.61 -7.62
CA GLU A 202 8.63 -11.38 -8.16
C GLU A 202 9.25 -10.05 -7.66
N ALA A 203 8.41 -9.11 -7.24
CA ALA A 203 8.87 -7.83 -6.72
C ALA A 203 9.49 -7.97 -5.30
N ALA A 204 10.60 -7.28 -5.04
CA ALA A 204 11.24 -7.31 -3.71
C ALA A 204 10.41 -6.62 -2.60
N SER A 205 9.59 -5.63 -2.96
CA SER A 205 8.68 -4.92 -2.06
C SER A 205 7.22 -5.34 -2.30
N PRO A 206 6.30 -5.13 -1.33
CA PRO A 206 4.89 -5.47 -1.49
C PRO A 206 4.23 -4.60 -2.59
N LYS A 207 4.30 -5.11 -3.82
CA LYS A 207 3.69 -4.50 -5.00
C LYS A 207 2.34 -5.16 -5.26
N LEU A 208 1.28 -4.35 -5.24
CA LEU A 208 -0.10 -4.79 -5.43
C LEU A 208 -0.44 -4.88 -6.91
N THR A 209 -1.19 -5.91 -7.26
CA THR A 209 -1.84 -6.08 -8.56
C THR A 209 -3.34 -5.83 -8.39
N PHE A 210 -3.96 -5.22 -9.40
CA PHE A 210 -5.38 -4.87 -9.38
C PHE A 210 -6.04 -5.45 -10.62
N ARG A 211 -7.04 -6.31 -10.43
CA ARG A 211 -7.79 -6.93 -11.53
C ARG A 211 -9.29 -6.72 -11.32
N PRO A 212 -9.98 -5.98 -12.19
CA PRO A 212 -11.44 -5.95 -12.24
C PRO A 212 -11.96 -7.38 -12.50
N VAL A 213 -12.79 -7.93 -11.61
CA VAL A 213 -13.32 -9.30 -11.74
C VAL A 213 -14.81 -9.34 -12.06
N GLY A 214 -15.58 -8.37 -11.57
CA GLY A 214 -17.03 -8.36 -11.73
C GLY A 214 -17.64 -6.99 -11.48
N LEU A 215 -18.95 -6.90 -11.65
CA LEU A 215 -19.76 -5.73 -11.33
C LEU A 215 -20.60 -6.02 -10.09
N LEU A 216 -20.88 -4.97 -9.32
CA LEU A 216 -21.83 -5.03 -8.23
C LEU A 216 -23.26 -5.08 -8.74
N SER A 217 -24.17 -5.51 -7.87
CA SER A 217 -25.60 -5.38 -8.13
C SER A 217 -26.00 -3.89 -8.13
N GLU A 218 -27.15 -3.58 -8.72
CA GLU A 218 -27.68 -2.21 -8.72
C GLU A 218 -27.97 -1.72 -7.31
N ALA A 219 -28.45 -2.60 -6.42
CA ALA A 219 -28.71 -2.29 -5.01
C ALA A 219 -27.43 -1.88 -4.27
N ASP A 220 -26.37 -2.70 -4.36
CA ASP A 220 -25.08 -2.44 -3.70
C ASP A 220 -24.43 -1.15 -4.22
N TYR A 221 -24.50 -0.92 -5.53
CA TYR A 221 -23.96 0.30 -6.12
C TYR A 221 -24.71 1.55 -5.62
N THR A 222 -26.04 1.46 -5.49
CA THR A 222 -26.88 2.56 -5.02
C THR A 222 -26.58 2.85 -3.54
N GLU A 223 -26.44 1.82 -2.72
CA GLU A 223 -26.06 1.96 -1.32
C GLU A 223 -24.70 2.68 -1.17
N ILE A 224 -23.71 2.30 -1.98
CA ILE A 224 -22.41 2.99 -2.00
C ILE A 224 -22.58 4.44 -2.42
N ALA A 225 -23.31 4.70 -3.51
CA ALA A 225 -23.45 6.04 -4.06
C ALA A 225 -24.19 7.01 -3.13
N GLU A 226 -25.23 6.54 -2.45
CA GLU A 226 -26.11 7.39 -1.63
C GLU A 226 -25.64 7.49 -0.17
N ASN A 227 -25.19 6.39 0.42
CA ASN A 227 -24.94 6.33 1.87
C ASN A 227 -23.45 6.35 2.22
N HIS A 228 -22.58 5.72 1.41
CA HIS A 228 -21.18 5.49 1.82
C HIS A 228 -20.19 6.44 1.16
N TYR A 229 -20.34 6.77 -0.12
CA TYR A 229 -19.35 7.49 -0.93
C TYR A 229 -18.92 8.84 -0.35
N ASP A 230 -19.88 9.60 0.18
CA ASP A 230 -19.68 10.90 0.83
C ASP A 230 -19.91 10.88 2.34
N SER A 231 -19.99 9.69 2.95
CA SER A 231 -20.03 9.56 4.41
C SER A 231 -18.78 10.17 5.06
N GLU A 232 -18.94 10.69 6.28
CA GLU A 232 -17.85 11.25 7.08
C GLU A 232 -16.71 10.23 7.27
N LEU A 233 -17.06 8.96 7.50
CA LEU A 233 -16.10 7.88 7.65
C LEU A 233 -15.26 7.66 6.38
N VAL A 234 -15.88 7.55 5.22
CA VAL A 234 -15.16 7.34 3.94
C VAL A 234 -14.29 8.54 3.60
N ARG A 235 -14.79 9.77 3.81
CA ARG A 235 -14.03 11.00 3.59
C ARG A 235 -12.84 11.14 4.53
N ALA A 236 -12.99 10.76 5.81
CA ALA A 236 -11.90 10.67 6.76
C ALA A 236 -10.86 9.59 6.36
N ILE A 237 -11.31 8.42 5.88
CA ILE A 237 -10.43 7.36 5.38
C ILE A 237 -9.60 7.86 4.20
N VAL A 238 -10.20 8.52 3.21
CA VAL A 238 -9.44 9.03 2.05
C VAL A 238 -8.70 10.34 2.33
N GLY A 239 -8.97 10.98 3.47
CA GLY A 239 -8.32 12.21 3.92
C GLY A 239 -8.77 13.45 3.14
N VAL A 240 -10.00 13.47 2.62
CA VAL A 240 -10.55 14.62 1.86
C VAL A 240 -11.10 15.70 2.80
N ASP A 241 -11.32 15.40 4.08
CA ASP A 241 -11.80 16.40 5.06
C ASP A 241 -10.71 17.26 5.67
N GLU A 242 -9.43 16.85 5.62
CA GLU A 242 -8.32 17.77 5.95
C GLU A 242 -8.29 18.97 4.96
N ASP A 243 -8.89 18.83 3.77
CA ASP A 243 -9.04 19.93 2.81
C ASP A 243 -10.08 20.98 3.25
N ALA A 244 -11.06 20.63 4.09
CA ALA A 244 -12.15 21.54 4.49
C ALA A 244 -11.82 22.38 5.72
N ALA A 245 -10.93 21.90 6.61
CA ALA A 245 -10.49 22.63 7.79
C ALA A 245 -9.39 23.66 7.51
N ALA A 246 -8.80 23.63 6.31
CA ALA A 246 -7.78 24.57 5.86
C ALA A 246 -8.18 25.16 4.51
N GLU A 247 -9.15 26.09 4.49
CA GLU A 247 -9.24 27.03 3.36
C GLU A 247 -7.88 27.73 3.24
N PRO A 248 -7.10 27.51 2.17
CA PRO A 248 -5.88 28.25 1.98
C PRO A 248 -6.29 29.64 1.51
N LYS A 249 -6.28 30.62 2.42
CA LYS A 249 -6.05 32.01 2.02
C LYS A 249 -4.59 32.14 1.56
N ALA A 250 -4.29 31.59 0.39
CA ALA A 250 -3.04 31.88 -0.30
C ALA A 250 -3.17 33.28 -0.94
N PRO A 251 -2.33 34.27 -0.57
CA PRO A 251 -2.23 35.50 -1.35
C PRO A 251 -1.70 35.16 -2.75
N GLU A 252 -2.21 35.83 -3.78
CA GLU A 252 -1.88 35.60 -5.20
C GLU A 252 -0.36 35.58 -5.49
N SER A 253 0.45 36.25 -4.66
CA SER A 253 1.92 36.25 -4.77
C SER A 253 2.56 34.87 -4.55
N GLU A 254 1.95 33.98 -3.77
CA GLU A 254 2.52 32.65 -3.51
C GLU A 254 2.25 31.67 -4.67
N ALA A 255 1.24 31.93 -5.51
CA ALA A 255 0.97 31.14 -6.71
C ALA A 255 2.04 31.41 -7.78
N ASP A 256 2.38 32.69 -7.99
CA ASP A 256 3.45 33.10 -8.91
C ASP A 256 4.82 32.54 -8.49
N GLU A 257 5.13 32.49 -7.20
CA GLU A 257 6.36 31.87 -6.70
C GLU A 257 6.38 30.34 -6.91
N LEU A 258 5.24 29.68 -6.76
CA LEU A 258 5.13 28.23 -7.00
C LEU A 258 5.33 27.92 -8.48
N ASP A 259 4.67 28.66 -9.37
CA ASP A 259 4.77 28.47 -10.81
C ASP A 259 6.17 28.83 -11.34
N ALA A 260 6.78 29.91 -10.86
CA ALA A 260 8.16 30.26 -11.19
C ALA A 260 9.16 29.21 -10.71
N ALA A 261 8.97 28.69 -9.50
CA ALA A 261 9.85 27.65 -8.96
C ALA A 261 9.63 26.29 -9.66
N LEU A 262 8.41 25.94 -10.06
CA LEU A 262 8.13 24.75 -10.87
C LEU A 262 8.77 24.87 -12.26
N ALA A 263 8.64 26.02 -12.92
CA ALA A 263 9.26 26.28 -14.22
C ALA A 263 10.80 26.23 -14.16
N ALA A 264 11.41 26.83 -13.13
CA ALA A 264 12.86 26.76 -12.90
C ALA A 264 13.33 25.32 -12.65
N ARG A 265 12.51 24.49 -12.01
CA ARG A 265 12.80 23.08 -11.73
C ARG A 265 12.65 22.19 -12.96
N GLU A 266 11.64 22.42 -13.79
CA GLU A 266 11.53 21.73 -15.08
C GLU A 266 12.73 22.05 -15.99
N ALA A 267 13.17 23.31 -16.01
CA ALA A 267 14.38 23.71 -16.74
C ALA A 267 15.64 23.00 -16.23
N THR A 268 15.79 22.87 -14.91
CA THR A 268 16.94 22.21 -14.28
C THR A 268 16.95 20.69 -14.54
N ASN A 269 15.79 20.02 -14.44
CA ASN A 269 15.66 18.59 -14.73
C ASN A 269 15.92 18.30 -16.22
N LYS A 270 15.45 19.17 -17.12
CA LYS A 270 15.70 19.06 -18.56
C LYS A 270 17.17 19.29 -18.90
N ALA A 271 17.86 20.20 -18.22
CA ALA A 271 19.30 20.41 -18.36
C ALA A 271 20.12 19.19 -17.89
N LYS A 272 19.73 18.57 -16.76
CA LYS A 272 20.40 17.35 -16.26
C LYS A 272 20.21 16.15 -17.19
N ALA A 273 19.02 15.99 -17.78
CA ALA A 273 18.74 14.94 -18.77
C ALA A 273 19.47 15.16 -20.11
N ALA A 274 19.73 16.40 -20.51
CA ALA A 274 20.48 16.72 -21.73
C ALA A 274 22.00 16.50 -21.60
N THR A 275 22.51 16.39 -20.36
CA THR A 275 23.95 16.18 -20.09
C THR A 275 24.33 14.69 -20.04
N GLU A 276 23.34 13.78 -20.06
CA GLU A 276 23.52 12.33 -19.96
C GLU A 276 23.06 11.60 -21.25
N ALA A 277 23.30 12.21 -22.42
CA ALA A 277 23.16 11.53 -23.71
C ALA A 277 24.39 10.65 -23.98
N PRO A 278 24.23 9.39 -24.44
CA PRO A 278 25.35 8.49 -24.67
C PRO A 278 26.24 9.00 -25.81
N ALA A 279 27.56 8.92 -25.61
CA ALA A 279 28.56 9.28 -26.60
C ALA A 279 28.28 8.61 -27.96
N PRO A 280 28.42 9.32 -29.09
CA PRO A 280 28.11 8.77 -30.40
C PRO A 280 29.13 7.70 -30.79
N ALA A 281 28.64 6.53 -31.19
CA ALA A 281 29.43 5.49 -31.83
C ALA A 281 30.10 6.02 -33.12
N PRO A 282 31.37 5.64 -33.41
CA PRO A 282 32.05 6.12 -34.61
C PRO A 282 31.45 5.48 -35.86
N LYS A 283 31.07 6.30 -36.85
CA LYS A 283 30.67 5.86 -38.19
C LYS A 283 31.88 5.63 -39.10
N PRO A 284 31.77 4.74 -40.11
CA PRO A 284 32.89 4.18 -40.85
C PRO A 284 33.27 5.01 -42.07
N ALA A 285 34.57 5.14 -42.35
CA ALA A 285 35.10 5.73 -43.57
C ALA A 285 35.62 4.63 -44.52
N ALA A 286 35.07 4.61 -45.74
CA ALA A 286 35.51 3.79 -46.86
C ALA A 286 36.43 4.59 -47.79
N LYS A 287 37.45 3.92 -48.38
CA LYS A 287 38.05 4.13 -49.74
C LYS A 287 39.20 3.11 -49.92
N THR A 288 38.98 2.00 -50.61
CA THR A 288 39.16 1.71 -52.06
C THR A 288 40.56 1.26 -52.51
N ALA A 289 40.57 0.04 -53.09
CA ALA A 289 41.37 -0.49 -54.21
C ALA A 289 42.78 -1.07 -53.94
N ALA A 290 42.94 -2.40 -54.03
CA ALA A 290 43.36 -3.09 -55.26
C ALA A 290 43.68 -4.60 -55.05
N LYS A 291 43.18 -5.41 -56.01
CA LYS A 291 43.70 -6.69 -56.56
C LYS A 291 43.68 -8.02 -55.77
N ALA A 292 42.89 -8.93 -56.37
CA ALA A 292 43.14 -10.34 -56.70
C ALA A 292 42.97 -11.46 -55.64
N ALA A 293 42.13 -12.43 -56.03
CA ALA A 293 41.53 -13.59 -55.34
C ALA A 293 42.45 -14.84 -55.22
N PRO A 294 41.96 -16.05 -54.85
CA PRO A 294 41.21 -16.45 -53.63
C PRO A 294 41.79 -17.75 -52.98
N ALA A 295 41.45 -18.03 -51.72
CA ALA A 295 41.40 -19.41 -51.22
C ALA A 295 40.38 -19.56 -50.08
N THR A 296 39.65 -20.67 -50.17
CA THR A 296 38.43 -21.10 -49.47
C THR A 296 38.62 -21.54 -48.02
N ALA A 297 37.65 -21.25 -47.14
CA ALA A 297 37.19 -22.19 -46.10
C ALA A 297 35.87 -21.70 -45.45
N LYS A 298 34.82 -22.54 -45.53
CA LYS A 298 33.63 -22.48 -44.66
C LYS A 298 33.93 -23.18 -43.32
N PRO A 299 33.38 -22.74 -42.19
CA PRO A 299 33.14 -23.64 -41.06
C PRO A 299 31.66 -24.06 -40.96
N LYS A 300 31.49 -25.33 -40.59
CA LYS A 300 30.25 -26.03 -40.24
C LYS A 300 29.93 -25.85 -38.73
N PRO A 301 28.68 -26.18 -38.31
CA PRO A 301 28.18 -25.95 -36.96
C PRO A 301 28.73 -26.97 -35.95
N VAL A 302 28.78 -26.56 -34.68
CA VAL A 302 29.18 -27.39 -33.52
C VAL A 302 27.93 -28.07 -32.95
N THR A 303 28.02 -29.37 -32.73
CA THR A 303 27.04 -30.23 -32.04
C THR A 303 27.59 -30.71 -30.70
N ASP A 304 26.67 -31.05 -29.81
CA ASP A 304 26.83 -31.73 -28.52
C ASP A 304 27.94 -32.79 -28.46
N ASP A 305 29.02 -32.51 -27.72
CA ASP A 305 29.83 -33.50 -26.97
C ASP A 305 30.98 -32.81 -26.18
N ASP A 306 30.65 -32.00 -25.16
CA ASP A 306 31.63 -31.53 -24.15
C ASP A 306 31.04 -31.62 -22.73
N LEU A 307 30.38 -32.75 -22.46
CA LEU A 307 30.06 -33.24 -21.12
C LEU A 307 31.24 -34.08 -20.62
N ALA A 308 32.26 -33.45 -20.02
CA ALA A 308 33.14 -34.05 -19.01
C ALA A 308 34.30 -33.11 -18.66
N ASP A 309 34.06 -32.05 -17.89
CA ASP A 309 35.13 -31.45 -17.04
C ASP A 309 34.59 -30.33 -16.15
N LEU A 310 33.71 -30.65 -15.19
CA LEU A 310 33.49 -29.84 -13.98
C LEU A 310 32.93 -30.72 -12.86
N VAL A 311 33.80 -31.51 -12.21
CA VAL A 311 33.50 -32.17 -10.94
C VAL A 311 34.08 -31.32 -9.80
N PRO A 312 33.24 -30.80 -8.89
CA PRO A 312 33.65 -30.57 -7.52
C PRO A 312 33.12 -31.68 -6.60
N GLN A 313 34.03 -32.09 -5.74
CA GLN A 313 34.02 -33.23 -4.83
C GLN A 313 32.97 -33.10 -3.72
N ALA A 314 32.25 -34.20 -3.46
CA ALA A 314 31.33 -34.36 -2.34
C ALA A 314 32.09 -34.47 -1.00
N ALA A 315 31.70 -33.68 -0.01
CA ALA A 315 32.05 -33.87 1.39
C ALA A 315 30.81 -34.35 2.18
N ALA A 316 31.00 -35.43 2.92
CA ALA A 316 30.00 -36.17 3.70
C ALA A 316 29.56 -35.41 4.99
N PRO A 317 28.45 -35.81 5.63
CA PRO A 317 27.75 -35.04 6.65
C PRO A 317 28.26 -35.31 8.08
N ALA A 318 28.09 -34.33 8.97
CA ALA A 318 28.40 -34.44 10.40
C ALA A 318 27.17 -34.04 11.27
N PRO A 319 27.06 -34.52 12.53
CA PRO A 319 25.84 -35.06 13.10
C PRO A 319 25.03 -34.12 14.01
N ALA A 320 23.76 -34.46 14.26
CA ALA A 320 22.90 -33.88 15.30
C ALA A 320 23.12 -34.56 16.67
N PRO A 321 23.01 -33.82 17.78
CA PRO A 321 22.03 -34.13 18.85
C PRO A 321 21.49 -32.86 19.55
N ALA A 322 20.41 -32.76 20.36
CA ALA A 322 19.35 -33.62 20.91
C ALA A 322 18.33 -32.67 21.64
N PRO A 323 17.15 -33.15 22.13
CA PRO A 323 15.90 -32.37 22.22
C PRO A 323 15.47 -31.90 23.63
N LYS A 324 14.46 -30.98 23.67
CA LYS A 324 13.29 -30.85 24.61
C LYS A 324 13.00 -29.40 25.03
N PRO A 325 11.80 -29.03 25.55
CA PRO A 325 10.46 -29.65 25.43
C PRO A 325 9.35 -28.63 25.04
N ALA A 326 8.16 -29.11 24.74
CA ALA A 326 6.89 -28.36 24.76
C ALA A 326 5.88 -29.15 25.64
N PRO A 327 4.66 -28.66 25.98
CA PRO A 327 4.13 -27.28 26.02
C PRO A 327 3.47 -26.95 27.39
N ARG A 328 2.99 -25.71 27.58
CA ARG A 328 1.92 -25.43 28.55
C ARG A 328 0.71 -24.86 27.82
N THR A 329 -0.42 -25.48 28.11
CA THR A 329 -1.78 -25.22 27.64
C THR A 329 -2.32 -23.87 28.12
N SER A 330 -2.98 -23.13 27.23
CA SER A 330 -4.03 -22.18 27.61
C SER A 330 -5.17 -22.25 26.58
N SER A 331 -6.37 -22.45 27.10
CA SER A 331 -7.63 -22.67 26.38
C SER A 331 -8.01 -21.54 25.41
N PRO A 332 -8.82 -21.84 24.38
CA PRO A 332 -9.25 -20.85 23.39
C PRO A 332 -10.34 -19.93 23.94
N VAL A 333 -10.16 -18.62 23.71
CA VAL A 333 -11.25 -17.64 23.70
C VAL A 333 -11.95 -17.80 22.35
N GLN A 334 -13.23 -18.17 22.37
CA GLN A 334 -14.06 -18.26 21.17
C GLN A 334 -14.28 -16.85 20.63
N VAL A 335 -13.78 -16.60 19.42
CA VAL A 335 -14.13 -15.45 18.60
C VAL A 335 -14.96 -15.98 17.45
N ASP A 336 -16.10 -15.33 17.23
CA ASP A 336 -17.11 -15.70 16.25
C ASP A 336 -16.51 -15.76 14.83
N MET A 337 -16.50 -16.95 14.23
CA MET A 337 -15.87 -17.22 12.92
C MET A 337 -16.70 -16.73 11.73
N SER A 338 -17.90 -16.19 11.97
CA SER A 338 -18.77 -15.68 10.89
C SER A 338 -18.23 -14.42 10.18
N ASP A 339 -17.25 -13.74 10.77
CA ASP A 339 -16.62 -12.53 10.20
C ASP A 339 -15.58 -12.81 9.10
N ILE A 340 -15.09 -14.06 8.97
CA ILE A 340 -13.93 -14.40 8.12
C ILE A 340 -14.36 -14.99 6.77
N ASP A 341 -15.45 -15.75 6.72
CA ASP A 341 -15.87 -16.42 5.47
C ASP A 341 -16.37 -15.43 4.40
N SER A 342 -16.95 -14.31 4.81
CA SER A 342 -17.41 -13.24 3.91
C SER A 342 -16.30 -12.51 3.14
N LEU A 343 -15.06 -12.60 3.59
CA LEU A 343 -13.92 -11.95 2.93
C LEU A 343 -13.41 -12.71 1.71
N LEU A 344 -13.83 -13.95 1.55
CA LEU A 344 -13.07 -14.90 0.74
C LEU A 344 -13.87 -15.50 -0.43
N GLY A 345 -15.16 -15.18 -0.51
CA GLY A 345 -16.06 -15.61 -1.59
C GLY A 345 -16.38 -17.11 -1.48
N ASN A 346 -17.67 -17.42 -1.47
CA ASN A 346 -18.13 -18.81 -1.49
C ASN A 346 -17.62 -19.52 -2.76
N PRO A 347 -17.15 -20.77 -2.64
CA PRO A 347 -16.68 -21.57 -3.78
C PRO A 347 -17.80 -22.19 -4.65
N ASP A 348 -19.07 -21.84 -4.43
CA ASP A 348 -20.22 -22.37 -5.18
C ASP A 348 -21.15 -21.23 -5.67
N ASP A 349 -20.65 -20.43 -6.62
CA ASP A 349 -21.39 -19.86 -7.78
C ASP A 349 -20.38 -19.25 -8.79
#